data_AF-A0A7X8NV67-F1
#
_entry.id   AF-A0A7X8NV67-F1
#
_cell.length_a   1.000
_cell.length_b   1.000
_cell.length_c   1.000
_cell.angle_alpha   90.00
_cell.angle_beta   90.00
_cell.angle_gamma   90.00
#
_symmetry.space_group_name_H-M   'P 1'
#
loop_
_entity.id
_entity.type
_entity.pdbx_description
1 polymer ?
#
loop_
_entity_poly.entity_id
_entity_poly.type
_entity_poly.pdbx_seq_one_letter_code
_entity_poly.pdbx_strand_id
1 'polypeptide(L)'
;MTAASLKRIVEEALAEVGSNVNFLLVPKGKARSTTWLGIEHGFGIRHYPSGRNVYIVQTRMAGRLGTVIIGPASVLTRHQA
;
A
#
# COMPACT_ATOMS: atom_id res chain seq x y z
N MET A 1 15.44 9.60 12.37
CA MET A 1 14.80 10.61 11.50
C MET A 1 13.33 10.24 11.37
N THR A 2 12.41 11.12 11.72
CA THR A 2 10.96 10.88 11.70
C THR A 2 10.31 11.61 10.52
N ALA A 3 9.08 11.24 10.15
CA ALA A 3 8.35 11.95 9.09
C ALA A 3 8.18 13.44 9.39
N ALA A 4 8.01 13.81 10.67
CA ALA A 4 7.92 15.19 11.11
C ALA A 4 9.26 15.94 10.94
N SER A 5 10.39 15.31 11.30
CA SER A 5 11.70 15.95 11.14
C SER A 5 12.06 16.17 9.67
N LEU A 6 11.70 15.22 8.80
CA LEU A 6 11.92 15.35 7.36
C LEU A 6 11.06 16.46 6.74
N LYS A 7 9.78 16.52 7.11
CA LYS A 7 8.85 17.57 6.64
C LYS A 7 9.40 18.97 6.91
N ARG A 8 9.87 19.22 8.14
CA ARG A 8 10.43 20.52 8.55
C ARG A 8 11.67 20.90 7.73
N ILE A 9 12.61 19.96 7.54
CA ILE A 9 13.85 20.21 6.76
C ILE A 9 13.50 20.57 5.31
N VAL A 10 12.53 19.88 4.72
CA VAL A 10 12.07 20.14 3.35
C VAL A 10 11.36 21.50 3.26
N GLU A 11 10.53 21.86 4.25
CA GLU A 11 9.88 23.17 4.31
C GLU A 11 10.90 24.32 4.41
N GLU A 12 11.91 24.20 5.28
CA GLU A 12 12.99 25.19 5.43
C GLU A 12 13.78 25.36 4.11
N ALA A 13 14.20 24.27 3.48
CA ALA A 13 14.96 24.32 2.23
C ALA A 13 14.16 24.91 1.05
N LEU A 14 12.85 24.65 0.98
CA LEU A 14 12.00 25.19 -0.08
C LEU A 14 11.69 26.68 0.10
N ALA A 15 11.63 27.15 1.35
CA ALA A 15 11.45 28.56 1.67
C ALA A 15 12.66 29.40 1.22
N GLU A 16 13.89 28.89 1.35
CA GLU A 16 15.11 29.56 0.89
C GLU A 16 15.12 29.85 -0.62
N VAL A 17 14.47 28.99 -1.41
CA VAL A 17 14.40 29.10 -2.88
C VAL A 17 13.11 29.81 -3.34
N GLY A 18 12.31 30.35 -2.41
CA GLY A 18 11.05 31.05 -2.73
C GLY A 18 9.97 30.16 -3.35
N SER A 19 10.10 28.84 -3.20
CA SER A 19 9.17 27.87 -3.79
C SER A 19 8.03 27.56 -2.80
N ASN A 20 6.83 28.06 -3.10
CA ASN A 20 5.65 27.75 -2.29
C ASN A 20 5.06 26.39 -2.72
N VAL A 21 5.50 25.31 -2.07
CA VAL A 21 5.00 23.96 -2.36
C VAL A 21 3.75 23.70 -1.53
N ASN A 22 2.59 23.71 -2.19
CA ASN A 22 1.36 23.26 -1.56
C ASN A 22 1.34 21.73 -1.44
N PHE A 23 1.84 21.21 -0.32
CA PHE A 23 1.85 19.77 0.00
C PHE A 23 0.44 19.14 0.05
N LEU A 24 -0.63 19.95 0.02
CA LEU A 24 -2.00 19.47 0.11
C LEU A 24 -2.56 18.93 -1.21
N LEU A 25 -1.84 19.05 -2.34
CA LEU A 25 -2.43 18.80 -3.66
C LEU A 25 -1.54 18.00 -4.63
N VAL A 26 -0.80 17.01 -4.13
CA VAL A 26 -0.43 15.89 -5.01
C VAL A 26 -1.49 14.82 -4.80
N PRO A 27 -2.36 14.53 -5.79
CA PRO A 27 -3.20 13.35 -5.74
C PRO A 27 -2.27 12.14 -5.63
N LYS A 28 -2.05 11.65 -4.41
CA LYS A 28 -1.47 10.33 -4.20
C LYS A 28 -2.48 9.41 -4.85
N GLY A 29 -2.15 8.89 -6.03
CA GLY A 29 -3.06 8.07 -6.84
C GLY A 29 -3.78 7.03 -5.99
N LYS A 30 -4.95 6.57 -6.46
CA LYS A 30 -5.90 5.70 -5.72
C LYS A 30 -5.21 4.78 -4.72
N ALA A 31 -5.49 4.89 -3.42
CA ALA A 31 -4.82 4.08 -2.41
C ALA A 31 -4.98 2.58 -2.70
N ARG A 32 -3.94 1.80 -2.40
CA ARG A 32 -4.02 0.34 -2.41
C ARG A 32 -5.11 -0.10 -1.42
N SER A 33 -6.01 -0.96 -1.86
CA SER A 33 -7.05 -1.54 -0.99
C SER A 33 -6.95 -3.05 -0.94
N THR A 34 -7.64 -3.67 0.02
CA THR A 34 -7.71 -5.13 0.15
C THR A 34 -9.13 -5.52 0.48
N THR A 35 -9.68 -6.43 -0.31
CA THR A 35 -10.98 -7.05 -0.11
C THR A 35 -10.77 -8.42 0.51
N TRP A 36 -11.18 -8.59 1.77
CA TRP A 36 -11.07 -9.89 2.46
C TRP A 36 -12.20 -10.82 2.02
N LEU A 37 -11.83 -12.04 1.65
CA LEU A 37 -12.76 -13.08 1.23
C LEU A 37 -12.96 -14.00 2.43
N GLY A 38 -14.10 -13.86 3.13
CA GLY A 38 -14.41 -14.58 4.39
C GLY A 38 -14.57 -16.10 4.28
N ILE A 39 -14.03 -16.71 3.22
CA ILE A 39 -13.96 -18.16 3.04
C ILE A 39 -12.81 -18.71 3.90
N GLU A 40 -11.65 -18.05 3.88
CA GLU A 40 -10.46 -18.46 4.63
C GLU A 40 -9.90 -17.30 5.45
N HIS A 41 -9.37 -17.60 6.63
CA HIS A 41 -8.86 -16.58 7.55
C HIS A 41 -7.67 -15.84 6.95
N GLY A 42 -7.80 -14.51 6.85
CA GLY A 42 -6.74 -13.67 6.29
C GLY A 42 -6.58 -13.80 4.78
N PHE A 43 -7.46 -14.51 4.07
CA PHE A 43 -7.43 -14.60 2.61
C PHE A 43 -8.15 -13.42 1.96
N GLY A 44 -7.58 -12.85 0.91
CA GLY A 44 -8.17 -11.70 0.24
C GLY A 44 -7.55 -11.35 -1.10
N ILE A 45 -8.14 -10.34 -1.75
CA ILE A 45 -7.65 -9.76 -3.00
C ILE A 45 -7.12 -8.36 -2.70
N ARG A 46 -5.88 -8.09 -3.09
CA ARG A 46 -5.25 -6.78 -2.97
C ARG A 46 -5.30 -6.04 -4.30
N HIS A 47 -5.92 -4.87 -4.29
CA HIS A 47 -6.11 -4.02 -5.45
C HIS A 47 -5.06 -2.92 -5.47
N TYR A 48 -4.31 -2.84 -6.57
CA TYR A 48 -3.34 -1.77 -6.79
C TYR A 48 -3.95 -0.63 -7.61
N PRO A 49 -3.40 0.60 -7.50
CA PRO A 49 -3.88 1.75 -8.25
C PRO A 49 -3.76 1.53 -9.77
N SER A 50 -2.77 0.73 -10.20
CA SER A 50 -2.54 0.36 -11.60
C SER A 50 -3.58 -0.59 -12.19
N GLY A 51 -4.58 -1.04 -11.42
CA GLY A 51 -5.54 -2.07 -11.83
C GLY A 51 -5.05 -3.51 -11.61
N ARG A 52 -3.78 -3.71 -11.22
CA ARG A 52 -3.27 -5.03 -10.86
C ARG A 52 -3.97 -5.55 -9.59
N ASN A 53 -4.48 -6.77 -9.67
CA ASN A 53 -5.09 -7.47 -8.54
C ASN A 53 -4.29 -8.73 -8.22
N VAL A 54 -4.04 -8.98 -6.94
CA VAL A 54 -3.31 -10.19 -6.49
C VAL A 54 -4.05 -10.85 -5.35
N TYR A 55 -4.08 -12.18 -5.33
CA TYR A 55 -4.50 -12.94 -4.16
C TYR A 55 -3.42 -12.90 -3.09
N ILE A 56 -3.84 -12.74 -1.84
CA ILE A 56 -2.97 -12.68 -0.68
C ILE A 56 -3.53 -13.52 0.46
N VAL A 57 -2.64 -13.95 1.35
CA VAL A 57 -3.03 -14.42 2.69
C VAL A 57 -2.26 -13.64 3.76
N GLN A 58 -2.95 -13.22 4.82
CA GLN A 58 -2.37 -12.68 6.03
C GLN A 58 -2.26 -13.77 7.08
N THR A 59 -1.03 -14.09 7.46
CA THR A 59 -0.75 -15.18 8.40
C THR A 59 0.42 -14.82 9.30
N ARG A 60 0.54 -15.49 10.44
CA ARG A 60 1.69 -15.33 11.35
C ARG A 60 2.85 -16.20 10.86
N MET A 61 3.99 -15.58 10.64
CA MET A 61 5.26 -16.24 10.32
C MET A 61 6.27 -15.88 11.41
N ALA A 62 6.86 -16.88 12.05
CA ALA A 62 7.79 -16.70 13.18
C ALA A 62 7.22 -15.74 14.26
N GLY A 63 5.95 -15.89 14.61
CA GLY A 63 5.27 -15.07 15.62
C GLY A 63 4.82 -13.68 15.17
N ARG A 64 5.14 -13.25 13.94
CA ARG A 64 4.78 -11.92 13.41
C ARG A 64 3.74 -12.03 12.30
N LEU A 65 2.72 -11.17 12.31
CA LEU A 65 1.75 -11.09 11.22
C LEU A 65 2.44 -10.57 9.95
N GLY A 66 2.39 -11.36 8.89
CA GLY A 66 2.89 -11.02 7.56
C GLY A 66 1.79 -11.18 6.51
N THR A 67 2.03 -10.62 5.32
CA THR A 67 1.18 -10.84 4.14
C THR A 67 2.00 -11.58 3.09
N VAL A 68 1.52 -12.74 2.67
CA VAL A 68 2.09 -13.54 1.58
C VAL A 68 1.26 -13.27 0.33
N ILE A 69 1.93 -13.04 -0.80
CA ILE A 69 1.29 -12.90 -2.11
C ILE A 69 1.25 -14.29 -2.76
N ILE A 70 0.06 -14.73 -3.15
CA ILE A 70 -0.13 -16.04 -3.80
C ILE A 70 0.11 -15.89 -5.30
N GLY A 71 -0.52 -14.90 -5.93
CA GLY A 71 -0.29 -14.61 -7.34
C GLY A 71 -1.29 -13.62 -7.94
N PRO A 72 -1.14 -13.27 -9.23
CA PRO A 72 -2.04 -12.37 -9.93
C PRO A 72 -3.44 -12.98 -10.10
N ALA A 73 -4.48 -12.18 -9.85
CA ALA A 73 -5.87 -12.60 -10.08
C ALA A 73 -6.24 -12.67 -11.58
N SER A 74 -5.34 -12.23 -12.47
CA SER A 74 -5.45 -12.45 -13.91
C SER A 74 -4.95 -13.83 -14.36
N VAL A 75 -4.26 -14.55 -13.48
CA VAL A 75 -3.65 -15.86 -13.78
C VAL A 75 -4.29 -16.97 -12.96
N LEU A 76 -4.53 -16.71 -11.68
CA LEU A 76 -5.16 -17.65 -10.76
C LEU A 76 -6.66 -17.39 -10.67
N THR A 77 -7.45 -18.45 -10.63
CA THR A 77 -8.82 -18.40 -10.13
C THR A 77 -8.82 -18.38 -8.60
N ARG A 78 -9.94 -17.98 -7.99
CA ARG A 78 -10.09 -18.00 -6.53
C ARG A 78 -9.83 -19.39 -5.93
N HIS A 79 -10.22 -20.47 -6.62
CA HIS A 79 -10.06 -21.83 -6.11
C HIS A 79 -8.62 -22.34 -6.19
N GLN A 80 -7.79 -21.74 -7.06
CA GLN A 80 -6.37 -22.09 -7.21
C GLN A 80 -5.47 -21.31 -6.25
N ALA A 81 -5.96 -20.16 -5.76
CA ALA A 81 -5.24 -19.31 -4.84
C ALA A 81 -5.56 -19.69 -3.38
#